data_AF-A0A372JCT5-F1
#
_entry.id   AF-A0A372JCT5-F1
#
_cell.length_a   1.000
_cell.length_b   1.000
_cell.length_c   1.000
_cell.angle_alpha   90.00
_cell.angle_beta   90.00
_cell.angle_gamma   90.00
#
_symmetry.space_group_name_H-M   'P 1'
#
loop_
_entity.id
_entity.type
_entity.pdbx_description
1 polymer ?
#
loop_
_entity_poly.entity_id
_entity_poly.type
_entity_poly.pdbx_seq_one_letter_code
_entity_poly.pdbx_strand_id
1 'polypeptide(L)'
;MTDLDEYRSRARAWLAERTADLPPDPGLAECRAFMADLYDAGYVGITWPVEYGGRGLTAAEERAFQQAAADLPLPVGVFGIGLGMCGPTLLSLGTEEQKRRYVRPLLRGEEIWCQMFSEPGAGSDVASLQTRAVRDGDHWVVDGQKVWTSVARQADLGLLIARTDPDVPKHQGITMFVVDMHDPGVDVRPLRDMTGESHFNEVFFTGVRVPAENVVGEVDGGWSAAVTTLLHERVSIGMGAARTERPASFAALRTAARERGLLGEPGVRDLLLDLYLRERAFDLLNARMSQEVRAGIQPGARGSVSKLLLADLTMAGADLASEILGPECLTGDGPIARALAWAPGMALGGGTNEIMRNIIGDRVLGLPREPQVDRNIPYKALKVGTQAKEDGR
;
A
#
# COMPACT_ATOMS: atom_id res chain seq x y z
N MET A 1 29.46 -13.53 -18.52
CA MET A 1 28.25 -12.89 -17.96
C MET A 1 27.57 -13.93 -17.10
N THR A 2 27.16 -13.60 -15.88
CA THR A 2 26.34 -14.55 -15.08
C THR A 2 24.94 -14.65 -15.69
N ASP A 3 24.19 -15.71 -15.40
CA ASP A 3 22.79 -15.88 -15.83
C ASP A 3 21.92 -14.68 -15.37
N LEU A 4 22.17 -14.17 -14.16
CA LEU A 4 21.51 -12.97 -13.63
C LEU A 4 21.90 -11.68 -14.37
N ASP A 5 23.15 -11.53 -14.81
CA ASP A 5 23.55 -10.36 -15.62
C ASP A 5 22.90 -10.40 -16.99
N GLU A 6 22.73 -11.58 -17.59
CA GLU A 6 21.99 -11.76 -18.85
C GLU A 6 20.51 -11.48 -18.68
N TYR A 7 19.88 -12.01 -17.63
CA TYR A 7 18.49 -11.70 -17.28
C TYR A 7 18.28 -10.18 -17.11
N ARG A 8 19.14 -9.50 -16.33
CA ARG A 8 19.09 -8.05 -16.14
C ARG A 8 19.25 -7.30 -17.46
N SER A 9 20.21 -7.70 -18.29
CA SER A 9 20.48 -7.03 -19.56
C SER A 9 19.32 -7.17 -20.53
N ARG A 10 18.71 -8.36 -20.61
CA ARG A 10 17.50 -8.62 -21.41
C ARG A 10 16.31 -7.80 -20.91
N ALA A 11 16.08 -7.77 -19.60
CA ALA A 11 15.03 -6.95 -18.99
C ALA A 11 15.23 -5.47 -19.30
N ARG A 12 16.47 -4.97 -19.17
CA ARG A 12 16.81 -3.58 -19.46
C ARG A 12 16.54 -3.21 -20.92
N ALA A 13 16.99 -4.04 -21.85
CA ALA A 13 16.78 -3.81 -23.28
C ALA A 13 15.29 -3.78 -23.63
N TRP A 14 14.52 -4.74 -23.12
CA TRP A 14 13.08 -4.82 -23.32
C TRP A 14 12.35 -3.59 -22.74
N LEU A 15 12.68 -3.21 -21.49
CA LEU A 15 12.06 -2.05 -20.83
C LEU A 15 12.42 -0.75 -21.57
N ALA A 16 13.67 -0.57 -21.98
CA ALA A 16 14.09 0.62 -22.71
C ALA A 16 13.35 0.76 -24.05
N GLU A 17 13.16 -0.34 -24.79
CA GLU A 17 12.37 -0.36 -26.02
C GLU A 17 10.91 -0.01 -25.73
N ARG A 18 10.29 -0.64 -24.73
CA ARG A 18 8.85 -0.48 -24.43
C ARG A 18 8.49 0.84 -23.75
N THR A 19 9.45 1.51 -23.13
CA THR A 19 9.25 2.82 -22.47
C THR A 19 9.61 4.01 -23.35
N ALA A 20 10.34 3.80 -24.46
CA ALA A 20 10.82 4.89 -25.32
C ALA A 20 9.70 5.78 -25.88
N ASP A 21 8.57 5.18 -26.23
CA ASP A 21 7.43 5.87 -26.86
C ASP A 21 6.25 6.11 -25.88
N LEU A 22 6.45 5.86 -24.58
CA LEU A 22 5.40 6.14 -23.61
C LEU A 22 5.20 7.65 -23.47
N PRO A 23 3.93 8.13 -23.46
CA PRO A 23 3.66 9.52 -23.12
C PRO A 23 4.09 9.78 -21.67
N PRO A 24 4.42 11.03 -21.30
CA PRO A 24 4.81 11.38 -19.93
C PRO A 24 3.75 11.04 -18.87
N ASP A 25 2.48 11.07 -19.25
CA ASP A 25 1.33 10.70 -18.40
C ASP A 25 0.42 9.73 -19.18
N PRO A 26 0.72 8.42 -19.15
CA PRO A 26 -0.05 7.42 -19.90
C PRO A 26 -1.43 7.22 -19.29
N GLY A 27 -2.44 7.18 -20.16
CA GLY A 27 -3.81 6.85 -19.77
C GLY A 27 -3.95 5.41 -19.28
N LEU A 28 -5.15 5.09 -18.78
CA LEU A 28 -5.43 3.76 -18.23
C LEU A 28 -5.28 2.64 -19.27
N ALA A 29 -5.61 2.92 -20.54
CA ALA A 29 -5.49 1.95 -21.63
C ALA A 29 -4.02 1.61 -21.91
N GLU A 30 -3.16 2.61 -21.97
CA GLU A 30 -1.71 2.46 -22.12
C GLU A 30 -1.10 1.72 -20.92
N CYS A 31 -1.53 2.07 -19.69
CA CYS A 31 -1.12 1.36 -18.48
C CYS A 31 -1.46 -0.15 -18.55
N ARG A 32 -2.69 -0.50 -18.96
CA ARG A 32 -3.14 -1.90 -19.09
C ARG A 32 -2.38 -2.64 -20.20
N ALA A 33 -2.19 -2.01 -21.36
CA ALA A 33 -1.43 -2.60 -22.46
C ALA A 33 0.03 -2.87 -22.04
N PHE A 34 0.68 -1.89 -21.41
CA PHE A 34 2.04 -2.05 -20.90
C PHE A 34 2.13 -3.17 -19.86
N MET A 35 1.17 -3.25 -18.93
CA MET A 35 1.15 -4.28 -17.90
C MET A 35 0.96 -5.69 -18.49
N ALA A 36 0.11 -5.82 -19.50
CA ALA A 36 -0.10 -7.09 -20.21
C ALA A 36 1.16 -7.53 -20.96
N ASP A 37 1.86 -6.60 -21.61
CA ASP A 37 3.14 -6.83 -22.29
C ASP A 37 4.24 -7.22 -21.30
N LEU A 38 4.33 -6.50 -20.17
CA LEU A 38 5.29 -6.76 -19.10
C LEU A 38 5.07 -8.15 -18.48
N TYR A 39 3.80 -8.52 -18.28
CA TYR A 39 3.43 -9.86 -17.85
C TYR A 39 3.87 -10.89 -18.89
N ASP A 40 3.50 -10.75 -20.16
CA ASP A 40 3.84 -11.72 -21.24
C ASP A 40 5.34 -11.90 -21.40
N ALA A 41 6.12 -10.82 -21.27
CA ALA A 41 7.58 -10.84 -21.32
C ALA A 41 8.24 -11.53 -20.10
N GLY A 42 7.48 -11.85 -19.06
CA GLY A 42 7.96 -12.60 -17.90
C GLY A 42 8.47 -11.76 -16.74
N TYR A 43 8.05 -10.50 -16.67
CA TYR A 43 8.56 -9.52 -15.71
C TYR A 43 7.55 -9.13 -14.62
N VAL A 44 6.40 -9.81 -14.53
CA VAL A 44 5.42 -9.66 -13.45
C VAL A 44 5.22 -11.00 -12.74
N GLY A 45 5.00 -10.95 -11.41
CA GLY A 45 4.84 -12.17 -10.60
C GLY A 45 6.09 -13.04 -10.61
N ILE A 46 7.27 -12.41 -10.66
CA ILE A 46 8.57 -13.06 -10.87
C ILE A 46 8.76 -14.22 -9.88
N THR A 47 8.47 -14.01 -8.61
CA THR A 47 8.61 -14.99 -7.53
C THR A 47 7.33 -15.76 -7.20
N TRP A 48 6.22 -15.47 -7.90
CA TRP A 48 4.92 -16.05 -7.59
C TRP A 48 4.80 -17.47 -8.17
N PRO A 49 3.96 -18.35 -7.58
CA PRO A 49 3.82 -19.73 -8.02
C PRO A 49 3.32 -19.84 -9.46
N VAL A 50 3.89 -20.78 -10.22
CA VAL A 50 3.62 -20.95 -11.66
C VAL A 50 2.19 -21.47 -11.90
N GLU A 51 1.67 -22.30 -11.00
CA GLU A 51 0.34 -22.89 -11.06
C GLU A 51 -0.80 -21.85 -11.01
N TYR A 52 -0.51 -20.63 -10.57
CA TYR A 52 -1.45 -19.49 -10.54
C TYR A 52 -1.07 -18.37 -11.53
N GLY A 53 -0.07 -18.60 -12.39
CA GLY A 53 0.33 -17.65 -13.43
C GLY A 53 1.56 -16.80 -13.11
N GLY A 54 2.25 -17.05 -12.00
CA GLY A 54 3.56 -16.46 -11.70
C GLY A 54 4.69 -17.09 -12.53
N ARG A 55 5.93 -16.65 -12.28
CA ARG A 55 7.12 -17.13 -13.00
C ARG A 55 7.96 -18.13 -12.22
N GLY A 56 7.74 -18.29 -10.91
CA GLY A 56 8.47 -19.24 -10.06
C GLY A 56 9.99 -19.02 -10.02
N LEU A 57 10.45 -17.82 -10.37
CA LEU A 57 11.86 -17.42 -10.30
C LEU A 57 12.21 -17.01 -8.86
N THR A 58 13.48 -16.72 -8.62
CA THR A 58 13.96 -16.40 -7.27
C THR A 58 13.94 -14.89 -7.00
N ALA A 59 14.13 -14.53 -5.74
CA ALA A 59 14.31 -13.13 -5.34
C ALA A 59 15.55 -12.47 -5.99
N ALA A 60 16.50 -13.26 -6.51
CA ALA A 60 17.65 -12.73 -7.23
C ALA A 60 17.25 -12.17 -8.61
N GLU A 61 16.38 -12.87 -9.36
CA GLU A 61 15.84 -12.39 -10.63
C GLU A 61 14.95 -11.16 -10.40
N GLU A 62 14.11 -11.16 -9.36
CA GLU A 62 13.27 -10.00 -9.04
C GLU A 62 14.12 -8.75 -8.75
N ARG A 63 15.23 -8.92 -8.00
CA ARG A 63 16.19 -7.82 -7.74
C ARG A 63 16.90 -7.38 -9.02
N ALA A 64 17.29 -8.31 -9.88
CA ALA A 64 17.91 -8.01 -11.17
C ALA A 64 16.95 -7.22 -12.07
N PHE A 65 15.66 -7.57 -12.08
CA PHE A 65 14.62 -6.81 -12.76
C PHE A 65 14.47 -5.39 -12.18
N GLN A 66 14.37 -5.26 -10.85
CA GLN A 66 14.29 -3.95 -10.18
C GLN A 66 15.49 -3.06 -10.52
N GLN A 67 16.70 -3.62 -10.60
CA GLN A 67 17.89 -2.88 -11.03
C GLN A 67 17.81 -2.44 -12.50
N ALA A 68 17.25 -3.28 -13.38
CA ALA A 68 17.03 -2.91 -14.78
C ALA A 68 16.00 -1.78 -14.93
N ALA A 69 15.00 -1.73 -14.06
CA ALA A 69 13.89 -0.76 -14.11
C ALA A 69 14.15 0.57 -13.37
N ALA A 70 15.22 0.68 -12.57
CA ALA A 70 15.35 1.69 -11.52
C ALA A 70 15.20 3.17 -11.96
N ASP A 71 15.58 3.50 -13.19
CA ASP A 71 15.58 4.83 -13.81
C ASP A 71 14.64 4.93 -15.01
N LEU A 72 13.72 3.97 -15.17
CA LEU A 72 12.73 3.96 -16.25
C LEU A 72 11.33 4.30 -15.71
N PRO A 73 10.54 5.10 -16.45
CA PRO A 73 9.18 5.48 -16.04
C PRO A 73 8.19 4.35 -16.38
N LEU A 74 8.00 3.40 -15.46
CA LEU A 74 7.06 2.30 -15.66
C LEU A 74 5.63 2.72 -15.30
N PRO A 75 4.64 2.63 -16.20
CA PRO A 75 3.26 3.04 -15.96
C PRO A 75 2.44 1.97 -15.23
N VAL A 76 3.00 1.43 -14.14
CA VAL A 76 2.46 0.28 -13.40
C VAL A 76 1.85 0.65 -12.05
N GLY A 77 1.87 1.94 -11.69
CA GLY A 77 1.45 2.42 -10.36
C GLY A 77 0.02 2.04 -9.99
N VAL A 78 -0.92 2.06 -10.96
CA VAL A 78 -2.33 1.72 -10.75
C VAL A 78 -2.54 0.26 -10.31
N PHE A 79 -1.61 -0.65 -10.64
CA PHE A 79 -1.67 -2.08 -10.27
C PHE A 79 -1.02 -2.37 -8.90
N GLY A 80 -0.41 -1.37 -8.27
CA GLY A 80 0.40 -1.54 -7.06
C GLY A 80 -0.36 -2.13 -5.87
N ILE A 81 -1.63 -1.77 -5.66
CA ILE A 81 -2.45 -2.32 -4.58
C ILE A 81 -2.77 -3.80 -4.81
N GLY A 82 -3.05 -4.18 -6.07
CA GLY A 82 -3.25 -5.57 -6.46
C GLY A 82 -2.01 -6.43 -6.25
N LEU A 83 -0.88 -6.01 -6.81
CA LEU A 83 0.38 -6.76 -6.76
C LEU A 83 1.01 -6.75 -5.36
N GLY A 84 0.89 -5.65 -4.63
CA GLY A 84 1.55 -5.47 -3.34
C GLY A 84 0.77 -6.02 -2.15
N MET A 85 -0.56 -6.16 -2.25
CA MET A 85 -1.41 -6.46 -1.09
C MET A 85 -2.49 -7.50 -1.40
N CYS A 86 -3.32 -7.27 -2.42
CA CYS A 86 -4.50 -8.10 -2.65
C CYS A 86 -4.14 -9.50 -3.14
N GLY A 87 -3.29 -9.60 -4.17
CA GLY A 87 -2.85 -10.88 -4.72
C GLY A 87 -2.06 -11.73 -3.71
N PRO A 88 -1.08 -11.18 -2.95
CA PRO A 88 -0.43 -11.92 -1.87
C PRO A 88 -1.39 -12.41 -0.78
N THR A 89 -2.43 -11.62 -0.47
CA THR A 89 -3.48 -12.05 0.47
C THR A 89 -4.27 -13.24 -0.07
N LEU A 90 -4.67 -13.20 -1.35
CA LEU A 90 -5.37 -14.30 -2.02
C LEU A 90 -4.51 -15.56 -2.11
N LEU A 91 -3.21 -15.43 -2.38
CA LEU A 91 -2.28 -16.56 -2.36
C LEU A 91 -2.16 -17.19 -0.97
N SER A 92 -2.23 -16.36 0.08
CA SER A 92 -2.09 -16.82 1.47
C SER A 92 -3.36 -17.44 2.03
N LEU A 93 -4.54 -16.90 1.70
CA LEU A 93 -5.80 -17.19 2.39
C LEU A 93 -6.94 -17.61 1.46
N GLY A 94 -6.81 -17.38 0.15
CA GLY A 94 -7.85 -17.72 -0.81
C GLY A 94 -7.97 -19.23 -1.00
N THR A 95 -9.13 -19.67 -1.45
CA THR A 95 -9.31 -21.07 -1.89
C THR A 95 -8.55 -21.33 -3.18
N GLU A 96 -8.38 -22.60 -3.55
CA GLU A 96 -7.72 -22.95 -4.81
C GLU A 96 -8.46 -22.39 -6.04
N GLU A 97 -9.79 -22.36 -5.99
CA GLU A 97 -10.64 -21.77 -7.02
C GLU A 97 -10.42 -20.26 -7.13
N GLN A 98 -10.36 -19.56 -5.99
CA GLN A 98 -10.09 -18.12 -5.95
C GLN A 98 -8.70 -17.79 -6.50
N LYS A 99 -7.66 -18.54 -6.09
CA LYS A 99 -6.29 -18.33 -6.60
C LYS A 99 -6.25 -18.51 -8.12
N ARG A 100 -6.87 -19.56 -8.64
CA ARG A 100 -6.95 -19.81 -10.10
C ARG A 100 -7.76 -18.75 -10.84
N ARG A 101 -8.82 -18.24 -10.24
CA ARG A 101 -9.69 -17.21 -10.84
C ARG A 101 -9.03 -15.84 -10.90
N TYR A 102 -8.36 -15.41 -9.82
CA TYR A 102 -7.98 -14.01 -9.64
C TYR A 102 -6.50 -13.72 -9.88
N VAL A 103 -5.59 -14.65 -9.62
CA VAL A 103 -4.15 -14.33 -9.60
C VAL A 103 -3.62 -13.98 -10.99
N ARG A 104 -3.96 -14.77 -12.03
CA ARG A 104 -3.47 -14.52 -13.39
C ARG A 104 -4.00 -13.20 -13.98
N PRO A 105 -5.32 -12.89 -13.96
CA PRO A 105 -5.82 -11.61 -14.45
C PRO A 105 -5.23 -10.41 -13.71
N LEU A 106 -5.03 -10.51 -12.39
CA LEU A 106 -4.35 -9.51 -11.56
C LEU A 106 -2.90 -9.29 -12.04
N LEU A 107 -2.13 -10.37 -12.23
CA LEU A 107 -0.74 -10.28 -12.69
C LEU A 107 -0.62 -9.70 -14.10
N ARG A 108 -1.63 -9.89 -14.95
CA ARG A 108 -1.63 -9.37 -16.33
C ARG A 108 -2.15 -7.94 -16.44
N GLY A 109 -2.72 -7.37 -15.36
CA GLY A 109 -3.35 -6.04 -15.38
C GLY A 109 -4.72 -6.02 -16.06
N GLU A 110 -5.33 -7.19 -16.27
CA GLU A 110 -6.70 -7.32 -16.76
C GLU A 110 -7.71 -6.87 -15.69
N GLU A 111 -7.39 -7.12 -14.42
CA GLU A 111 -8.17 -6.68 -13.27
C GLU A 111 -7.31 -5.78 -12.36
N ILE A 112 -7.76 -4.56 -12.12
CA ILE A 112 -7.19 -3.61 -11.16
C ILE A 112 -7.88 -3.79 -9.83
N TRP A 113 -7.10 -3.78 -8.76
CA TRP A 113 -7.58 -4.06 -7.41
C TRP A 113 -7.41 -2.87 -6.49
N CYS A 114 -8.39 -2.66 -5.61
CA CYS A 114 -8.29 -1.74 -4.48
C CYS A 114 -8.45 -2.45 -3.12
N GLN A 115 -8.05 -1.78 -2.05
CA GLN A 115 -8.22 -2.25 -0.67
C GLN A 115 -9.16 -1.32 0.09
N MET A 116 -10.17 -1.88 0.75
CA MET A 116 -11.26 -1.11 1.36
C MET A 116 -11.43 -1.45 2.84
N PHE A 117 -10.50 -0.94 3.66
CA PHE A 117 -10.49 -1.18 5.11
C PHE A 117 -11.07 0.00 5.88
N SER A 118 -10.45 1.18 5.73
CA SER A 118 -10.76 2.40 6.47
C SER A 118 -12.17 2.92 6.21
N GLU A 119 -12.77 3.48 7.25
CA GLU A 119 -14.07 4.14 7.25
C GLU A 119 -13.96 5.52 7.91
N PRO A 120 -14.90 6.46 7.66
CA PRO A 120 -14.88 7.77 8.32
C PRO A 120 -14.80 7.69 9.85
N GLY A 121 -15.44 6.67 10.45
CA GLY A 121 -15.42 6.40 11.89
C GLY A 121 -14.38 5.38 12.36
N ALA A 122 -13.62 4.75 11.45
CA ALA A 122 -12.69 3.66 11.78
C ALA A 122 -11.44 3.68 10.88
N GLY A 123 -10.39 4.37 11.34
CA GLY A 123 -9.06 4.41 10.73
C GLY A 123 -8.08 3.52 11.48
N SER A 124 -7.32 4.06 12.44
CA SER A 124 -6.37 3.28 13.25
C SER A 124 -7.02 2.13 14.03
N ASP A 125 -8.27 2.31 14.47
CA ASP A 125 -9.10 1.25 15.04
C ASP A 125 -9.97 0.59 13.96
N VAL A 126 -9.32 0.00 12.94
CA VAL A 126 -9.99 -0.66 11.81
C VAL A 126 -11.03 -1.69 12.28
N ALA A 127 -10.78 -2.38 13.39
CA ALA A 127 -11.68 -3.39 13.92
C ALA A 127 -13.03 -2.83 14.38
N SER A 128 -13.17 -1.51 14.56
CA SER A 128 -14.43 -0.84 14.88
C SER A 128 -15.29 -0.49 13.66
N LEU A 129 -14.91 -0.95 12.46
CA LEU A 129 -15.68 -0.78 11.22
C LEU A 129 -17.17 -1.13 11.36
N GLN A 130 -17.99 -0.39 10.63
CA GLN A 130 -19.45 -0.40 10.63
C GLN A 130 -20.07 -0.88 9.31
N THR A 131 -19.33 -0.88 8.19
CA THR A 131 -19.83 -1.50 6.95
C THR A 131 -20.28 -2.91 7.27
N ARG A 132 -21.54 -3.24 6.97
CA ARG A 132 -22.17 -4.51 7.34
C ARG A 132 -22.31 -5.41 6.13
N ALA A 133 -22.25 -6.71 6.37
CA ALA A 133 -22.58 -7.74 5.40
C ALA A 133 -23.56 -8.71 6.08
N VAL A 134 -24.80 -8.77 5.59
CA VAL A 134 -25.84 -9.65 6.13
C VAL A 134 -26.04 -10.83 5.18
N ARG A 135 -26.04 -12.05 5.71
CA ARG A 135 -26.23 -13.25 4.89
C ARG A 135 -27.66 -13.31 4.33
N ASP A 136 -27.79 -13.55 3.03
CA ASP A 136 -29.04 -13.76 2.31
C ASP A 136 -28.86 -14.92 1.32
N GLY A 137 -29.20 -16.14 1.77
CA GLY A 137 -29.02 -17.37 1.01
C GLY A 137 -27.55 -17.66 0.67
N ASP A 138 -27.25 -17.73 -0.62
CA ASP A 138 -25.92 -17.93 -1.20
C ASP A 138 -25.15 -16.61 -1.42
N HIS A 139 -25.69 -15.47 -0.95
CA HIS A 139 -25.06 -14.16 -1.06
C HIS A 139 -24.94 -13.47 0.31
N TRP A 140 -24.16 -12.39 0.33
CA TRP A 140 -24.11 -11.38 1.38
C TRP A 140 -24.58 -10.05 0.82
N VAL A 141 -25.46 -9.36 1.55
CA VAL A 141 -25.89 -8.01 1.22
C VAL A 141 -25.05 -7.02 2.01
N VAL A 142 -24.27 -6.20 1.29
CA VAL A 142 -23.31 -5.25 1.85
C VAL A 142 -23.88 -3.84 1.80
N ASP A 143 -23.82 -3.16 2.94
CA ASP A 143 -24.14 -1.74 3.08
C ASP A 143 -23.09 -1.02 3.92
N GLY A 144 -22.66 0.16 3.49
CA GLY A 144 -21.73 0.97 4.27
C GLY A 144 -20.95 1.97 3.43
N GLN A 145 -19.86 2.45 4.03
CA GLN A 145 -18.97 3.42 3.42
C GLN A 145 -17.53 3.12 3.78
N LYS A 146 -16.65 3.21 2.77
CA LYS A 146 -15.20 3.16 2.89
C LYS A 146 -14.61 4.49 2.44
N VAL A 147 -13.42 4.80 2.94
CA VAL A 147 -12.72 6.06 2.65
C VAL A 147 -11.22 5.84 2.57
N TRP A 148 -10.51 6.77 1.95
CA TRP A 148 -9.08 6.69 1.66
C TRP A 148 -8.72 5.53 0.72
N THR A 149 -9.67 5.09 -0.13
CA THR A 149 -9.46 3.98 -1.05
C THR A 149 -8.69 4.45 -2.29
N SER A 150 -7.41 4.11 -2.34
CA SER A 150 -6.56 4.34 -3.51
C SER A 150 -7.09 3.58 -4.72
N VAL A 151 -6.96 4.17 -5.91
CA VAL A 151 -7.30 3.58 -7.22
C VAL A 151 -8.74 3.06 -7.40
N ALA A 152 -9.66 3.37 -6.48
CA ALA A 152 -11.02 2.83 -6.49
C ALA A 152 -11.79 3.16 -7.78
N ARG A 153 -11.54 4.33 -8.37
CA ARG A 153 -12.14 4.76 -9.64
C ARG A 153 -11.71 3.93 -10.85
N GLN A 154 -10.56 3.29 -10.77
CA GLN A 154 -9.98 2.46 -11.83
C GLN A 154 -10.11 0.97 -11.52
N ALA A 155 -10.49 0.61 -10.29
CA ALA A 155 -10.52 -0.75 -9.82
C ALA A 155 -11.70 -1.52 -10.41
N ASP A 156 -11.41 -2.76 -10.81
CA ASP A 156 -12.41 -3.73 -11.25
C ASP A 156 -12.92 -4.55 -10.06
N LEU A 157 -12.02 -4.83 -9.10
CA LEU A 157 -12.28 -5.63 -7.91
C LEU A 157 -11.75 -4.95 -6.66
N GLY A 158 -12.31 -5.28 -5.51
CA GLY A 158 -11.88 -4.74 -4.22
C GLY A 158 -11.83 -5.80 -3.12
N LEU A 159 -10.78 -5.77 -2.29
CA LEU A 159 -10.78 -6.49 -1.02
C LEU A 159 -11.45 -5.64 0.05
N LEU A 160 -12.68 -6.03 0.39
CA LEU A 160 -13.52 -5.39 1.40
C LEU A 160 -13.43 -6.15 2.72
N ILE A 161 -13.44 -5.43 3.84
CA ILE A 161 -13.80 -5.99 5.15
C ILE A 161 -15.11 -5.37 5.65
N ALA A 162 -16.00 -6.23 6.11
CA ALA A 162 -17.32 -5.86 6.61
C ALA A 162 -17.71 -6.67 7.86
N ARG A 163 -18.51 -6.05 8.73
CA ARG A 163 -19.10 -6.61 9.94
C ARG A 163 -20.14 -7.65 9.55
N THR A 164 -19.92 -8.89 9.95
CA THR A 164 -20.84 -10.03 9.74
C THR A 164 -21.53 -10.46 11.03
N ASP A 165 -20.86 -10.31 12.18
CA ASP A 165 -21.44 -10.58 13.50
C ASP A 165 -21.20 -9.40 14.47
N PRO A 166 -22.25 -8.67 14.87
CA PRO A 166 -22.16 -7.58 15.85
C PRO A 166 -22.27 -8.04 17.32
N ASP A 167 -22.60 -9.30 17.58
CA ASP A 167 -22.84 -9.85 18.92
C ASP A 167 -21.56 -10.37 19.60
N VAL A 168 -20.48 -10.48 18.84
CA VAL A 168 -19.15 -10.90 19.30
C VAL A 168 -18.20 -9.70 19.45
N PRO A 169 -17.06 -9.85 20.15
CA PRO A 169 -16.05 -8.81 20.22
C PRO A 169 -15.61 -8.32 18.83
N LYS A 170 -15.27 -7.03 18.69
CA LYS A 170 -15.08 -6.37 17.39
C LYS A 170 -14.11 -7.05 16.41
N HIS A 171 -13.12 -7.78 16.90
CA HIS A 171 -12.14 -8.51 16.08
C HIS A 171 -12.63 -9.89 15.60
N GLN A 172 -13.74 -10.39 16.13
CA GLN A 172 -14.26 -11.75 15.91
C GLN A 172 -15.50 -11.78 15.03
N GLY A 173 -15.95 -10.66 14.49
CA GLY A 173 -17.21 -10.57 13.73
C GLY A 173 -17.05 -9.82 12.41
N ILE A 174 -15.87 -9.92 11.80
CA ILE A 174 -15.53 -9.25 10.54
C ILE A 174 -15.24 -10.33 9.52
N THR A 175 -15.70 -10.16 8.27
CA THR A 175 -15.36 -11.05 7.15
C THR A 175 -14.70 -10.25 6.04
N MET A 176 -13.74 -10.88 5.33
CA MET A 176 -13.13 -10.31 4.12
C MET A 176 -13.81 -10.85 2.87
N PHE A 177 -14.04 -9.99 1.88
CA PHE A 177 -14.73 -10.29 0.64
C PHE A 177 -13.95 -9.76 -0.57
N VAL A 178 -14.04 -10.48 -1.69
CA VAL A 178 -13.82 -9.90 -3.02
C VAL A 178 -15.14 -9.30 -3.50
N VAL A 179 -15.14 -8.00 -3.81
CA VAL A 179 -16.31 -7.25 -4.28
C VAL A 179 -16.08 -6.75 -5.70
N ASP A 180 -17.11 -6.86 -6.54
CA ASP A 180 -17.13 -6.24 -7.87
C ASP A 180 -17.37 -4.73 -7.73
N MET A 181 -16.41 -3.94 -8.20
CA MET A 181 -16.47 -2.48 -8.14
C MET A 181 -17.40 -1.89 -9.20
N HIS A 182 -17.89 -2.70 -10.14
CA HIS A 182 -18.86 -2.30 -11.16
C HIS A 182 -20.31 -2.62 -10.78
N ASP A 183 -20.55 -3.24 -9.61
CA ASP A 183 -21.91 -3.47 -9.13
C ASP A 183 -22.66 -2.12 -9.03
N PRO A 184 -23.92 -2.04 -9.50
CA PRO A 184 -24.69 -0.79 -9.53
C PRO A 184 -24.95 -0.18 -8.14
N GLY A 185 -24.79 -0.96 -7.06
CA GLY A 185 -24.85 -0.49 -5.68
C GLY A 185 -23.52 0.10 -5.15
N VAL A 186 -22.45 0.11 -5.96
CA VAL A 186 -21.15 0.72 -5.63
C VAL A 186 -21.05 2.13 -6.23
N ASP A 187 -20.92 3.14 -5.37
CA ASP A 187 -20.70 4.54 -5.77
C ASP A 187 -19.32 5.02 -5.30
N VAL A 188 -18.46 5.39 -6.24
CA VAL A 188 -17.08 5.83 -5.98
C VAL A 188 -16.98 7.34 -6.16
N ARG A 189 -16.55 8.06 -5.11
CA ARG A 189 -16.40 9.52 -5.12
C ARG A 189 -14.95 9.92 -4.87
N PRO A 190 -14.31 10.68 -5.77
CA PRO A 190 -12.94 11.12 -5.58
C PRO A 190 -12.81 12.12 -4.43
N LEU A 191 -11.75 11.98 -3.65
CA LEU A 191 -11.36 12.92 -2.60
C LEU A 191 -10.14 13.71 -3.06
N ARG A 192 -10.29 15.04 -3.11
CA ARG A 192 -9.17 15.93 -3.40
C ARG A 192 -8.29 16.11 -2.17
N ASP A 193 -7.01 15.79 -2.29
CA ASP A 193 -6.03 15.95 -1.22
C ASP A 193 -5.19 17.22 -1.38
N MET A 194 -4.23 17.43 -0.46
CA MET A 194 -3.38 18.63 -0.42
C MET A 194 -2.46 18.78 -1.63
N THR A 195 -2.22 17.72 -2.39
CA THR A 195 -1.47 17.80 -3.66
C THR A 195 -2.29 18.44 -4.78
N GLY A 196 -3.61 18.59 -4.57
CA GLY A 196 -4.55 19.03 -5.59
C GLY A 196 -5.10 17.91 -6.47
N GLU A 197 -4.52 16.71 -6.41
CA GLU A 197 -4.98 15.50 -7.09
C GLU A 197 -6.06 14.76 -6.29
N SER A 198 -6.57 13.65 -6.84
CA SER A 198 -7.51 12.75 -6.16
C SER A 198 -6.96 11.34 -6.09
N HIS A 199 -5.91 11.16 -5.29
CA HIS A 199 -5.28 9.86 -5.09
C HIS A 199 -6.18 8.85 -4.34
N PHE A 200 -7.18 9.36 -3.61
CA PHE A 200 -8.07 8.59 -2.77
C PHE A 200 -9.53 8.80 -3.13
N ASN A 201 -10.38 7.86 -2.71
CA ASN A 201 -11.82 7.91 -2.94
C ASN A 201 -12.59 7.51 -1.68
N GLU A 202 -13.83 8.00 -1.59
CA GLU A 202 -14.90 7.37 -0.82
C GLU A 202 -15.57 6.31 -1.69
N VAL A 203 -16.00 5.21 -1.08
CA VAL A 203 -16.76 4.15 -1.74
C VAL A 203 -17.98 3.83 -0.89
N PHE A 204 -19.16 3.99 -1.47
CA PHE A 204 -20.44 3.70 -0.81
C PHE A 204 -21.00 2.39 -1.36
N PHE A 205 -21.55 1.57 -0.46
CA PHE A 205 -22.23 0.32 -0.80
C PHE A 205 -23.70 0.44 -0.40
N THR A 206 -24.59 0.22 -1.36
CA THR A 206 -26.04 0.23 -1.15
C THR A 206 -26.63 -1.09 -1.64
N GLY A 207 -26.85 -2.04 -0.72
CA GLY A 207 -27.45 -3.33 -1.02
C GLY A 207 -26.65 -4.21 -1.98
N VAL A 208 -25.32 -4.07 -2.01
CA VAL A 208 -24.45 -4.81 -2.95
C VAL A 208 -24.47 -6.30 -2.63
N ARG A 209 -24.74 -7.15 -3.62
CA ARG A 209 -24.86 -8.60 -3.42
C ARG A 209 -23.56 -9.30 -3.76
N VAL A 210 -22.86 -9.78 -2.75
CA VAL A 210 -21.58 -10.48 -2.89
C VAL A 210 -21.82 -12.00 -2.77
N PRO A 211 -21.45 -12.82 -3.76
CA PRO A 211 -21.55 -14.28 -3.66
C PRO A 211 -20.80 -14.83 -2.43
N ALA A 212 -21.34 -15.87 -1.80
CA ALA A 212 -20.72 -16.48 -0.63
C ALA A 212 -19.33 -17.07 -0.93
N GLU A 213 -19.08 -17.53 -2.15
CA GLU A 213 -17.74 -18.00 -2.57
C GLU A 213 -16.70 -16.89 -2.65
N ASN A 214 -17.09 -15.61 -2.61
CA ASN A 214 -16.16 -14.48 -2.61
C ASN A 214 -15.64 -14.13 -1.21
N VAL A 215 -16.03 -14.88 -0.17
CA VAL A 215 -15.41 -14.79 1.16
C VAL A 215 -13.95 -15.25 1.06
N VAL A 216 -13.01 -14.42 1.51
CA VAL A 216 -11.57 -14.75 1.55
C VAL A 216 -11.21 -15.19 2.96
N GLY A 217 -10.74 -16.43 3.11
CA GLY A 217 -10.52 -17.06 4.41
C GLY A 217 -11.83 -17.59 5.01
N GLU A 218 -12.07 -17.29 6.29
CA GLU A 218 -13.25 -17.77 7.02
C GLU A 218 -14.24 -16.63 7.28
N VAL A 219 -15.55 -16.97 7.32
CA VAL A 219 -16.58 -16.08 7.86
C VAL A 219 -16.21 -15.75 9.31
N ASP A 220 -16.31 -14.47 9.66
CA ASP A 220 -15.91 -13.90 10.95
C ASP A 220 -14.39 -13.93 11.26
N GLY A 221 -13.59 -14.55 10.39
CA GLY A 221 -12.12 -14.60 10.44
C GLY A 221 -11.42 -13.42 9.74
N GLY A 222 -12.16 -12.43 9.27
CA GLY A 222 -11.70 -11.30 8.45
C GLY A 222 -10.70 -10.37 9.13
N TRP A 223 -10.62 -10.33 10.46
CA TRP A 223 -9.55 -9.59 11.14
C TRP A 223 -8.17 -10.22 10.91
N SER A 224 -8.08 -11.56 10.97
CA SER A 224 -6.84 -12.27 10.67
C SER A 224 -6.44 -12.05 9.21
N ALA A 225 -7.42 -12.05 8.31
CA ALA A 225 -7.20 -11.74 6.90
C ALA A 225 -6.70 -10.31 6.71
N ALA A 226 -7.32 -9.32 7.35
CA ALA A 226 -6.87 -7.92 7.30
C ALA A 226 -5.44 -7.75 7.82
N VAL A 227 -5.09 -8.40 8.95
CA VAL A 227 -3.71 -8.38 9.48
C VAL A 227 -2.72 -8.96 8.47
N THR A 228 -3.09 -10.03 7.76
CA THR A 228 -2.26 -10.63 6.70
C THR A 228 -2.04 -9.64 5.56
N THR A 229 -3.09 -8.98 5.06
CA THR A 229 -2.98 -7.93 4.04
C THR A 229 -2.09 -6.77 4.51
N LEU A 230 -2.28 -6.28 5.74
CA LEU A 230 -1.47 -5.19 6.32
C LEU A 230 0.01 -5.57 6.52
N LEU A 231 0.34 -6.85 6.66
CA LEU A 231 1.73 -7.31 6.69
C LEU A 231 2.36 -7.18 5.30
N HIS A 232 1.66 -7.59 4.24
CA HIS A 232 2.12 -7.40 2.86
C HIS A 232 2.24 -5.91 2.49
N GLU A 233 1.24 -5.09 2.88
CA GLU A 233 1.28 -3.63 2.69
C GLU A 233 2.52 -3.00 3.30
N ARG A 234 2.85 -3.33 4.56
CA ARG A 234 4.02 -2.77 5.25
C ARG A 234 5.33 -3.13 4.57
N VAL A 235 5.45 -4.35 4.04
CA VAL A 235 6.62 -4.76 3.27
C VAL A 235 6.68 -4.00 1.95
N SER A 236 5.57 -3.90 1.22
CA SER A 236 5.48 -3.18 -0.06
C SER A 236 5.85 -1.69 0.09
N ILE A 237 5.26 -1.00 1.08
CA ILE A 237 5.52 0.42 1.37
C ILE A 237 6.94 0.59 1.93
N GLY A 238 7.31 -0.16 2.96
CA GLY A 238 8.58 0.01 3.66
C GLY A 238 9.80 -0.32 2.79
N MET A 239 9.67 -1.25 1.84
CA MET A 239 10.74 -1.57 0.88
C MET A 239 10.74 -0.64 -0.35
N GLY A 240 9.87 0.36 -0.39
CA GLY A 240 9.91 1.41 -1.42
C GLY A 240 9.45 0.94 -2.80
N ALA A 241 8.66 -0.14 -2.90
CA ALA A 241 8.16 -0.68 -4.17
C ALA A 241 7.34 0.35 -4.99
N ALA A 242 6.92 1.46 -4.38
CA ALA A 242 6.08 2.48 -4.97
C ALA A 242 6.79 3.73 -5.50
N ARG A 243 8.13 3.92 -5.39
CA ARG A 243 8.74 5.22 -5.75
C ARG A 243 10.12 5.14 -6.42
N THR A 244 10.17 5.51 -7.70
CA THR A 244 11.39 5.84 -8.45
C THR A 244 11.85 7.29 -8.22
N GLU A 245 10.97 8.20 -7.80
CA GLU A 245 11.34 9.60 -7.55
C GLU A 245 11.17 10.01 -6.09
N ARG A 246 12.26 10.49 -5.47
CA ARG A 246 12.28 11.18 -4.18
C ARG A 246 12.76 12.62 -4.41
N PRO A 247 11.86 13.55 -4.78
CA PRO A 247 12.23 14.93 -5.11
C PRO A 247 12.97 15.63 -3.96
N ALA A 248 12.65 15.27 -2.71
CA ALA A 248 13.29 15.79 -1.50
C ALA A 248 14.39 14.87 -0.93
N SER A 249 15.08 14.11 -1.79
CA SER A 249 16.23 13.27 -1.38
C SER A 249 17.47 14.11 -1.06
N PHE A 250 18.43 13.52 -0.33
CA PHE A 250 19.73 14.14 -0.09
C PHE A 250 20.42 14.58 -1.39
N ALA A 251 20.43 13.73 -2.41
CA ALA A 251 21.09 14.04 -3.68
C ALA A 251 20.47 15.28 -4.37
N ALA A 252 19.14 15.37 -4.38
CA ALA A 252 18.40 16.50 -4.94
C ALA A 252 18.63 17.77 -4.11
N LEU A 253 18.46 17.70 -2.79
CA LEU A 253 18.58 18.85 -1.90
C LEU A 253 20.02 19.36 -1.78
N ARG A 254 21.03 18.49 -1.83
CA ARG A 254 22.44 18.90 -1.93
C ARG A 254 22.70 19.69 -3.22
N THR A 255 22.07 19.27 -4.32
CA THR A 255 22.20 19.97 -5.61
C THR A 255 21.56 21.36 -5.53
N ALA A 256 20.33 21.45 -5.00
CA ALA A 256 19.65 22.72 -4.78
C ALA A 256 20.43 23.66 -3.84
N ALA A 257 20.96 23.15 -2.73
CA ALA A 257 21.77 23.93 -1.81
C ALA A 257 23.06 24.47 -2.46
N ARG A 258 23.69 23.67 -3.34
CA ARG A 258 24.85 24.12 -4.12
C ARG A 258 24.50 25.26 -5.06
N GLU A 259 23.40 25.14 -5.79
CA GLU A 259 22.94 26.15 -6.75
C GLU A 259 22.57 27.48 -6.07
N ARG A 260 22.08 27.41 -4.83
CA ARG A 260 21.78 28.58 -3.99
C ARG A 260 22.99 29.10 -3.19
N GLY A 261 24.16 28.48 -3.31
CA GLY A 261 25.36 28.87 -2.56
C GLY A 261 25.31 28.57 -1.05
N LEU A 262 24.38 27.73 -0.60
CA LEU A 262 24.12 27.46 0.81
C LEU A 262 25.00 26.36 1.41
N LEU A 263 25.87 25.69 0.63
CA LEU A 263 26.74 24.63 1.15
C LEU A 263 27.77 25.11 2.19
N GLY A 264 28.07 26.40 2.20
CA GLY A 264 28.96 27.02 3.18
C GLY A 264 28.28 27.31 4.53
N GLU A 265 26.95 27.35 4.56
CA GLU A 265 26.18 27.67 5.76
C GLU A 265 26.19 26.49 6.73
N PRO A 266 26.73 26.64 7.97
CA PRO A 266 26.85 25.53 8.91
C PRO A 266 25.53 24.81 9.20
N GLY A 267 24.43 25.56 9.37
CA GLY A 267 23.11 24.98 9.65
C GLY A 267 22.57 24.13 8.51
N VAL A 268 22.69 24.59 7.26
CA VAL A 268 22.26 23.82 6.07
C VAL A 268 23.12 22.58 5.90
N ARG A 269 24.43 22.69 6.14
CA ARG A 269 25.36 21.55 6.05
C ARG A 269 25.02 20.47 7.08
N ASP A 270 24.72 20.85 8.32
CA ASP A 270 24.38 19.90 9.38
C ASP A 270 23.06 19.17 9.07
N LEU A 271 22.05 19.88 8.56
CA LEU A 271 20.78 19.27 8.13
C LEU A 271 20.95 18.33 6.93
N LEU A 272 21.76 18.71 5.93
CA LEU A 272 22.09 17.83 4.80
C LEU A 272 22.83 16.56 5.24
N LEU A 273 23.73 16.68 6.21
CA LEU A 273 24.43 15.52 6.77
C LEU A 273 23.48 14.61 7.55
N ASP A 274 22.56 15.17 8.35
CA ASP A 274 21.53 14.38 9.04
C ASP A 274 20.66 13.61 8.04
N LEU A 275 20.17 14.28 6.99
CA LEU A 275 19.38 13.62 5.94
C LEU A 275 20.17 12.51 5.24
N TYR A 276 21.43 12.76 4.88
CA TYR A 276 22.31 11.73 4.30
C TYR A 276 22.45 10.50 5.20
N LEU A 277 22.68 10.72 6.51
CA LEU A 277 22.83 9.64 7.47
C LEU A 277 21.53 8.84 7.62
N ARG A 278 20.37 9.50 7.63
CA ARG A 278 19.05 8.84 7.65
C ARG A 278 18.81 7.99 6.41
N GLU A 279 19.04 8.54 5.21
CA GLU A 279 18.91 7.79 3.96
C GLU A 279 19.83 6.56 3.97
N ARG A 280 21.08 6.75 4.40
CA ARG A 280 22.06 5.66 4.46
C ARG A 280 21.67 4.56 5.45
N ALA A 281 21.18 4.95 6.63
CA ALA A 281 20.71 4.00 7.64
C ALA A 281 19.50 3.20 7.12
N PHE A 282 18.56 3.88 6.46
CA PHE A 282 17.39 3.27 5.85
C PHE A 282 17.77 2.25 4.75
N ASP A 283 18.69 2.61 3.85
CA ASP A 283 19.17 1.71 2.79
C ASP A 283 19.85 0.46 3.36
N LEU A 284 20.68 0.62 4.40
CA LEU A 284 21.35 -0.48 5.07
C LEU A 284 20.36 -1.40 5.80
N LEU A 285 19.34 -0.84 6.45
CA LEU A 285 18.28 -1.63 7.08
C LEU A 285 17.51 -2.46 6.04
N ASN A 286 17.10 -1.84 4.93
CA ASN A 286 16.39 -2.55 3.87
C ASN A 286 17.27 -3.63 3.21
N ALA A 287 18.56 -3.35 2.98
CA ALA A 287 19.49 -4.34 2.48
C ALA A 287 19.61 -5.56 3.41
N ARG A 288 19.66 -5.32 4.73
CA ARG A 288 19.67 -6.38 5.74
C ARG A 288 18.36 -7.17 5.74
N MET A 289 17.21 -6.50 5.76
CA MET A 289 15.92 -7.20 5.70
C MET A 289 15.80 -8.06 4.44
N SER A 290 16.26 -7.57 3.28
CA SER A 290 16.31 -8.38 2.06
C SER A 290 17.24 -9.60 2.18
N GLN A 291 18.35 -9.50 2.91
CA GLN A 291 19.22 -10.65 3.19
C GLN A 291 18.52 -11.67 4.10
N GLU A 292 17.80 -11.21 5.13
CA GLU A 292 17.06 -12.06 6.05
C GLU A 292 15.90 -12.79 5.36
N VAL A 293 15.15 -12.11 4.49
CA VAL A 293 14.10 -12.73 3.66
C VAL A 293 14.69 -13.84 2.78
N ARG A 294 15.86 -13.60 2.17
CA ARG A 294 16.57 -14.64 1.40
C ARG A 294 17.02 -15.83 2.25
N ALA A 295 17.25 -15.62 3.54
CA ALA A 295 17.55 -16.68 4.50
C ALA A 295 16.28 -17.37 5.06
N GLY A 296 15.10 -17.08 4.51
CA GLY A 296 13.81 -17.63 4.96
C GLY A 296 13.25 -16.96 6.22
N ILE A 297 13.85 -15.86 6.67
CA ILE A 297 13.39 -15.12 7.85
C ILE A 297 12.36 -14.08 7.39
N GLN A 298 11.11 -14.30 7.77
CA GLN A 298 10.03 -13.36 7.46
C GLN A 298 10.22 -12.03 8.22
N PRO A 299 9.93 -10.86 7.60
CA PRO A 299 10.08 -9.57 8.26
C PRO A 299 9.17 -9.43 9.49
N GLY A 300 7.93 -9.93 9.39
CA GLY A 300 6.93 -9.88 10.45
C GLY A 300 6.72 -8.45 10.97
N ALA A 301 6.63 -8.31 12.30
CA ALA A 301 6.46 -7.00 12.94
C ALA A 301 7.63 -6.03 12.69
N ARG A 302 8.82 -6.52 12.34
CA ARG A 302 10.01 -5.69 12.10
C ARG A 302 9.89 -4.81 10.85
N GLY A 303 9.01 -5.16 9.91
CA GLY A 303 8.66 -4.28 8.79
C GLY A 303 8.12 -2.92 9.24
N SER A 304 7.51 -2.85 10.44
CA SER A 304 7.03 -1.60 11.05
C SER A 304 8.16 -0.60 11.33
N VAL A 305 9.40 -1.09 11.58
CA VAL A 305 10.58 -0.22 11.74
C VAL A 305 10.92 0.48 10.44
N SER A 306 10.95 -0.27 9.33
CA SER A 306 11.24 0.32 8.02
C SER A 306 10.16 1.32 7.59
N LYS A 307 8.88 0.98 7.79
CA LYS A 307 7.77 1.92 7.52
C LYS A 307 7.90 3.22 8.33
N LEU A 308 8.21 3.11 9.62
CA LEU A 308 8.38 4.29 10.49
C LEU A 308 9.56 5.16 10.05
N LEU A 309 10.71 4.55 9.76
CA LEU A 309 11.88 5.26 9.27
C LEU A 309 11.63 5.92 7.91
N LEU A 310 10.86 5.30 7.01
CA LEU A 310 10.49 5.90 5.74
C LEU A 310 9.61 7.14 5.94
N ALA A 311 8.66 7.10 6.88
CA ALA A 311 7.83 8.26 7.21
C ALA A 311 8.68 9.39 7.78
N ASP A 312 9.57 9.09 8.75
CA ASP A 312 10.47 10.07 9.35
C ASP A 312 11.44 10.66 8.31
N LEU A 313 11.95 9.84 7.40
CA LEU A 313 12.82 10.27 6.30
C LEU A 313 12.09 11.19 5.32
N THR A 314 10.85 10.86 4.98
CA THR A 314 10.03 11.65 4.05
C THR A 314 9.72 13.04 4.64
N MET A 315 9.36 13.10 5.92
CA MET A 315 9.14 14.36 6.62
C MET A 315 10.43 15.18 6.75
N ALA A 316 11.55 14.56 7.14
CA ALA A 316 12.83 15.26 7.25
C ALA A 316 13.31 15.85 5.91
N GLY A 317 13.12 15.12 4.80
CA GLY A 317 13.39 15.62 3.46
C GLY A 317 12.49 16.80 3.09
N ALA A 318 11.20 16.73 3.42
CA ALA A 318 10.24 17.81 3.19
C ALA A 318 10.59 19.08 3.99
N ASP A 319 10.90 18.94 5.27
CA ASP A 319 11.29 20.07 6.13
C ASP A 319 12.57 20.73 5.58
N LEU A 320 13.59 19.94 5.26
CA LEU A 320 14.84 20.47 4.70
C LEU A 320 14.67 21.11 3.32
N ALA A 321 13.76 20.58 2.49
CA ALA A 321 13.43 21.20 1.22
C ALA A 321 12.90 22.63 1.43
N SER A 322 12.05 22.84 2.45
CA SER A 322 11.51 24.15 2.79
C SER A 322 12.59 25.12 3.27
N GLU A 323 13.55 24.64 4.07
CA GLU A 323 14.71 25.44 4.54
C GLU A 323 15.64 25.87 3.39
N ILE A 324 15.94 24.97 2.46
CA ILE A 324 16.87 25.24 1.34
C ILE A 324 16.22 26.11 0.26
N LEU A 325 14.97 25.81 -0.09
CA LEU A 325 14.30 26.43 -1.23
C LEU A 325 13.51 27.68 -0.84
N GLY A 326 13.18 27.86 0.45
CA GLY A 326 12.39 28.98 0.93
C GLY A 326 10.93 28.94 0.48
N PRO A 327 10.16 30.03 0.68
CA PRO A 327 8.71 30.05 0.47
C PRO A 327 8.23 29.66 -0.94
N GLU A 328 9.10 29.82 -1.93
CA GLU A 328 8.84 29.48 -3.34
C GLU A 328 8.66 27.98 -3.59
N CYS A 329 9.08 27.11 -2.68
CA CYS A 329 8.75 25.68 -2.74
C CYS A 329 7.27 25.39 -2.44
N LEU A 330 6.54 26.36 -1.87
CA LEU A 330 5.11 26.27 -1.55
C LEU A 330 4.22 26.83 -2.66
N THR A 331 4.80 27.56 -3.62
CA THR A 331 4.07 28.24 -4.69
C THR A 331 4.23 27.48 -6.00
N GLY A 332 3.24 26.65 -6.35
CA GLY A 332 3.16 25.95 -7.64
C GLY A 332 2.95 24.43 -7.51
N ASP A 333 2.85 23.76 -8.65
CA ASP A 333 2.52 22.32 -8.73
C ASP A 333 3.75 21.46 -9.07
N GLY A 334 4.94 21.98 -8.80
CA GLY A 334 6.20 21.29 -9.10
C GLY A 334 6.45 20.06 -8.22
N PRO A 335 7.41 19.18 -8.59
CA PRO A 335 7.69 17.94 -7.87
C PRO A 335 7.99 18.11 -6.37
N ILE A 336 8.65 19.21 -5.99
CA ILE A 336 8.91 19.54 -4.57
C ILE A 336 7.62 19.91 -3.85
N ALA A 337 6.82 20.83 -4.39
CA ALA A 337 5.57 21.25 -3.76
C ALA A 337 4.63 20.06 -3.52
N ARG A 338 4.54 19.17 -4.52
CA ARG A 338 3.80 17.91 -4.40
C ARG A 338 4.39 16.97 -3.35
N ALA A 339 5.71 16.84 -3.28
CA ALA A 339 6.37 16.03 -2.26
C ALA A 339 6.13 16.55 -0.85
N LEU A 340 6.15 17.88 -0.65
CA LEU A 340 5.82 18.54 0.62
C LEU A 340 4.38 18.26 1.03
N ALA A 341 3.42 18.46 0.11
CA ALA A 341 2.01 18.22 0.36
C ALA A 341 1.68 16.75 0.66
N TRP A 342 2.42 15.82 0.04
CA TRP A 342 2.24 14.38 0.23
C TRP A 342 2.92 13.83 1.50
N ALA A 343 4.00 14.47 1.98
CA ALA A 343 4.84 13.94 3.06
C ALA A 343 4.07 13.51 4.32
N PRO A 344 3.09 14.29 4.84
CA PRO A 344 2.31 13.89 6.01
C PRO A 344 1.54 12.57 5.82
N GLY A 345 1.14 12.26 4.58
CA GLY A 345 0.44 11.01 4.27
C GLY A 345 1.24 9.76 4.63
N MET A 346 2.58 9.80 4.55
CA MET A 346 3.45 8.68 4.92
C MET A 346 3.43 8.38 6.43
N ALA A 347 3.17 9.38 7.26
CA ALA A 347 3.02 9.20 8.71
C ALA A 347 1.68 8.52 9.08
N LEU A 348 0.71 8.51 8.17
CA LEU A 348 -0.67 8.04 8.41
C LEU A 348 -0.97 6.70 7.72
N GLY A 349 -0.69 6.60 6.41
CA GLY A 349 -0.99 5.42 5.58
C GLY A 349 -0.14 4.19 5.96
N GLY A 350 -0.68 2.98 5.71
CA GLY A 350 -0.04 1.72 6.13
C GLY A 350 0.07 1.55 7.66
N GLY A 351 -0.72 2.33 8.41
CA GLY A 351 -0.74 2.43 9.86
C GLY A 351 0.06 3.62 10.40
N THR A 352 -0.55 4.41 11.28
CA THR A 352 0.06 5.63 11.85
C THR A 352 1.40 5.36 12.54
N ASN A 353 2.26 6.36 12.64
CA ASN A 353 3.54 6.25 13.33
C ASN A 353 3.40 5.79 14.80
N GLU A 354 2.33 6.20 15.48
CA GLU A 354 2.01 5.80 16.86
C GLU A 354 1.70 4.30 16.94
N ILE A 355 0.86 3.79 16.03
CA ILE A 355 0.58 2.36 15.91
C ILE A 355 1.86 1.58 15.56
N MET A 356 2.72 2.10 14.69
CA MET A 356 4.02 1.46 14.40
C MET A 356 4.88 1.36 15.67
N ARG A 357 4.96 2.43 16.48
CA ARG A 357 5.70 2.42 17.75
C ARG A 357 5.12 1.40 18.73
N ASN A 358 3.80 1.28 18.83
CA ASN A 358 3.15 0.25 19.66
C ASN A 358 3.51 -1.16 19.18
N ILE A 359 3.45 -1.42 17.86
CA ILE A 359 3.81 -2.73 17.30
C ILE A 359 5.29 -3.05 17.56
N ILE A 360 6.19 -2.07 17.43
CA ILE A 360 7.61 -2.25 17.73
C ILE A 360 7.80 -2.56 19.22
N GLY A 361 7.17 -1.78 20.11
CA GLY A 361 7.21 -2.03 21.56
C GLY A 361 6.76 -3.44 21.91
N ASP A 362 5.55 -3.82 21.50
CA ASP A 362 4.93 -5.09 21.83
C ASP A 362 5.62 -6.30 21.19
N ARG A 363 5.85 -6.24 19.88
CA ARG A 363 6.17 -7.42 19.06
C ARG A 363 7.65 -7.54 18.71
N VAL A 364 8.42 -6.46 18.84
CA VAL A 364 9.86 -6.47 18.57
C VAL A 364 10.65 -6.39 19.88
N LEU A 365 10.26 -5.48 20.78
CA LEU A 365 10.94 -5.28 22.06
C LEU A 365 10.37 -6.12 23.21
N GLY A 366 9.18 -6.71 23.03
CA GLY A 366 8.53 -7.55 24.05
C GLY A 366 8.02 -6.76 25.26
N LEU A 367 7.71 -5.48 25.08
CA LEU A 367 7.14 -4.63 26.13
C LEU A 367 5.69 -5.05 26.45
N PRO A 368 5.21 -4.79 27.67
CA PRO A 368 3.82 -4.99 28.02
C PRO A 368 2.89 -4.16 27.14
N ARG A 369 1.78 -4.76 26.70
CA ARG A 369 0.77 -4.06 25.90
C ARG A 369 0.02 -3.04 26.73
N GLU A 370 -0.46 -2.02 26.04
CA GLU A 370 -1.42 -1.08 26.63
C GLU A 370 -2.72 -1.82 27.05
N PRO A 371 -3.29 -1.52 28.23
CA PRO A 371 -4.54 -2.12 28.68
C PRO A 371 -5.70 -1.84 27.70
N GLN A 372 -6.46 -2.88 27.35
CA GLN A 372 -7.65 -2.75 26.51
C GLN A 372 -8.91 -2.92 27.34
N VAL A 373 -9.76 -1.88 27.37
CA VAL A 373 -11.00 -1.87 28.16
C VAL A 373 -12.19 -2.52 27.43
N ASP A 374 -12.08 -2.74 26.13
CA ASP A 374 -13.15 -3.17 25.23
C ASP A 374 -12.96 -4.60 24.67
N ARG A 375 -11.86 -5.27 25.02
CA ARG A 375 -11.41 -6.52 24.37
C ARG A 375 -12.45 -7.63 24.32
N ASN A 376 -13.27 -7.75 25.36
CA ASN A 376 -14.26 -8.82 25.52
C ASN A 376 -15.70 -8.31 25.43
N ILE A 377 -15.91 -7.06 25.03
CA ILE A 377 -17.24 -6.45 24.93
C ILE A 377 -17.77 -6.73 23.51
N PRO A 378 -19.00 -7.25 23.36
CA PRO A 378 -19.68 -7.36 22.07
C PRO A 378 -19.66 -6.04 21.28
N TYR A 379 -19.43 -6.11 19.97
CA TYR A 379 -19.32 -4.92 19.13
C TYR A 379 -20.53 -3.99 19.26
N LYS A 380 -21.76 -4.55 19.27
CA LYS A 380 -22.99 -3.76 19.44
C LYS A 380 -23.09 -2.99 20.75
N ALA A 381 -22.33 -3.39 21.77
CA ALA A 381 -22.32 -2.74 23.08
C ALA A 381 -21.19 -1.69 23.20
N LEU A 382 -20.32 -1.59 22.18
CA LEU A 382 -19.33 -0.54 22.10
C LEU A 382 -20.00 0.78 21.73
N LYS A 383 -19.45 1.89 22.23
CA LYS A 383 -19.80 3.25 21.81
C LYS A 383 -18.66 3.79 20.95
N VAL A 384 -18.49 3.26 19.74
CA VAL A 384 -17.34 3.58 18.86
C VAL A 384 -17.78 4.28 17.56
N GLY A 385 -16.98 5.25 17.11
CA GLY A 385 -17.18 5.97 15.85
C GLY A 385 -18.45 6.83 15.82
N THR A 386 -19.17 6.76 14.69
CA THR A 386 -20.42 7.48 14.40
C THR A 386 -21.68 6.79 14.93
N GLN A 387 -21.55 5.67 15.66
CA GLN A 387 -22.70 5.03 16.29
C GLN A 387 -23.40 6.06 17.18
N ALA A 388 -24.68 6.34 16.87
CA ALA A 388 -25.46 7.27 17.67
C ALA A 388 -25.42 6.79 19.12
N LYS A 389 -25.06 7.68 20.05
CA LYS A 389 -25.33 7.43 21.45
C LYS A 389 -26.84 7.25 21.54
N GLU A 390 -27.31 6.05 21.87
CA GLU A 390 -28.65 5.85 22.40
C GLU A 390 -28.70 6.63 23.72
N ASP A 391 -28.93 7.93 23.62
CA ASP A 391 -29.43 8.84 24.64
C ASP A 391 -29.45 10.23 24.00
N GLY A 392 -30.64 10.65 23.55
CA GLY A 392 -30.93 12.04 23.22
C GLY A 392 -30.86 12.91 24.48
N ARG A 393 -29.64 13.29 24.87
CA ARG A 393 -29.34 14.39 25.79
C ARG A 393 -28.16 15.21 25.30
#